data_AF-O64860-F1
#
_entry.id   AF-O64860-F1
#
_cell.length_a   1.000
_cell.length_b   1.000
_cell.length_c   1.000
_cell.angle_alpha   90.00
_cell.angle_beta   90.00
_cell.angle_gamma   90.00
#
_symmetry.space_group_name_H-M   'P 1'
#
loop_
_entity.id
_entity.type
_entity.pdbx_description
1 polymer ?
#
loop_
_entity_poly.entity_id
_entity_poly.type
_entity_poly.pdbx_seq_one_letter_code
_entity_poly.pdbx_strand_id
1 'polypeptide(L)'
;MMLNQTVIFFLLWVIIALVVEITLAGKITVSDIHEQKIEQRLNQLNKPAVKSIHVFATTFNYPWFAIPTIFLSPDGDIIDCVWIYHQPAFDHPLLKNHTIQMRPKSDSTRDKTGGNKTDIIHQLWRTKGECPKNTIPIRRRTRDDLLRSDSIKTHGRKNPPTISPTTYHLPDDQTEVHEHASVYLDYGEYHGSKSRISIWRPDVNMTEFSLAQTWVVGGDWDTVLNTVESGWQILHSMYGDNNTRLFAFWTSDSYGDNSCYNLDCPGFVQVNKDIALGAALNTISTYNGNQYDFLLTIEKEQDTGLWWLKFDTHLVGYWPSFLVPKLADSARMIAWGGEIVYDASGQNEHTLTQMGSGHFAEEGFKKAAYINNIEYIDKSNHPIKPFPQNLEASVTRPECYNLKVGSSRRWGTYIFYGGPGRNPQCL
;
A
#
# COMPACT_ATOMS: atom_id res chain seq x y z
N MET A 1 -68.02 -44.40 -7.86
CA MET A 1 -66.91 -44.08 -8.78
C MET A 1 -66.62 -42.57 -8.85
N MET A 2 -66.66 -41.84 -7.71
CA MET A 2 -66.42 -40.38 -7.66
C MET A 2 -65.33 -39.96 -6.66
N LEU A 3 -64.80 -40.88 -5.85
CA LEU A 3 -63.76 -40.56 -4.87
C LEU A 3 -62.35 -40.43 -5.50
N ASN A 4 -62.16 -40.94 -6.72
CA ASN A 4 -60.85 -41.02 -7.36
C ASN A 4 -60.46 -39.72 -8.10
N GLN A 5 -61.42 -38.98 -8.65
CA GLN A 5 -61.14 -37.74 -9.39
C GLN A 5 -60.71 -36.58 -8.46
N THR A 6 -61.32 -36.45 -7.28
CA THR A 6 -61.01 -35.37 -6.34
C THR A 6 -59.61 -35.53 -5.74
N VAL A 7 -59.20 -36.76 -5.45
CA VAL A 7 -57.85 -37.07 -4.93
C VAL A 7 -56.78 -36.81 -5.99
N ILE A 8 -57.04 -37.17 -7.26
CA ILE A 8 -56.13 -36.88 -8.37
C ILE A 8 -55.99 -35.37 -8.58
N PHE A 9 -57.08 -34.61 -8.51
CA PHE A 9 -57.05 -33.16 -8.64
C PHE A 9 -56.23 -32.48 -7.53
N PHE A 10 -56.38 -32.96 -6.30
CA PHE A 10 -55.63 -32.44 -5.15
C PHE A 10 -54.14 -32.75 -5.26
N LEU A 11 -53.78 -33.97 -5.67
CA LEU A 11 -52.39 -34.36 -5.93
C LEU A 11 -51.78 -33.54 -7.07
N LEU A 12 -52.53 -33.26 -8.14
CA LEU A 12 -52.06 -32.41 -9.23
C LEU A 12 -51.77 -30.98 -8.75
N TRP A 13 -52.64 -30.41 -7.91
CA TRP A 13 -52.43 -29.08 -7.33
C TRP A 13 -51.23 -29.02 -6.39
N VAL A 14 -51.00 -30.06 -5.59
CA VAL A 14 -49.83 -30.16 -4.73
C VAL A 14 -48.55 -30.29 -5.56
N ILE A 15 -48.56 -31.07 -6.65
CA ILE A 15 -47.43 -31.19 -7.57
C ILE A 15 -47.18 -29.86 -8.30
N ILE A 16 -48.22 -29.18 -8.76
CA ILE A 16 -48.09 -27.86 -9.40
C ILE A 16 -47.53 -26.84 -8.39
N ALA A 17 -48.02 -26.82 -7.16
CA ALA A 17 -47.50 -25.95 -6.11
C ALA A 17 -46.04 -26.24 -5.79
N LEU A 18 -45.64 -27.51 -5.68
CA LEU A 18 -44.25 -27.93 -5.49
C LEU A 18 -43.37 -27.55 -6.70
N VAL A 19 -43.85 -27.74 -7.93
CA VAL A 19 -43.11 -27.37 -9.14
C VAL A 19 -43.00 -25.85 -9.28
N VAL A 20 -44.02 -25.09 -8.89
CA VAL A 20 -44.01 -23.62 -8.84
C VAL A 20 -43.05 -23.14 -7.75
N GLU A 21 -43.07 -23.71 -6.55
CA GLU A 21 -42.07 -23.41 -5.50
C GLU A 21 -40.64 -23.74 -5.93
N ILE A 22 -40.41 -24.88 -6.60
CA ILE A 22 -39.08 -25.28 -7.09
C ILE A 22 -38.62 -24.37 -8.25
N THR A 23 -39.53 -23.89 -9.11
CA THR A 23 -39.20 -22.97 -10.20
C THR A 23 -39.04 -21.52 -9.75
N LEU A 24 -39.68 -21.10 -8.66
CA LEU A 24 -39.46 -19.80 -8.01
C LEU A 24 -38.23 -19.80 -7.10
N ALA A 25 -37.87 -20.93 -6.49
CA ALA A 25 -36.71 -21.05 -5.59
C ALA A 25 -35.35 -21.07 -6.32
N GLY A 26 -35.31 -21.04 -7.66
CA GLY A 26 -34.14 -21.47 -8.42
C GLY A 26 -33.72 -20.60 -9.61
N LYS A 27 -33.89 -19.27 -9.56
CA LYS A 27 -33.20 -18.37 -10.52
C LYS A 27 -32.31 -17.38 -9.78
N ILE A 28 -31.15 -17.85 -9.35
CA ILE A 28 -30.03 -16.99 -8.94
C ILE A 28 -29.67 -16.13 -10.16
N THR A 29 -29.76 -14.82 -10.05
CA THR A 29 -29.38 -13.91 -11.14
C THR A 29 -27.86 -13.73 -11.17
N VAL A 30 -27.32 -13.27 -12.30
CA VAL A 30 -25.88 -12.94 -12.41
C VAL A 30 -25.48 -11.86 -11.40
N SER A 31 -26.39 -10.93 -11.08
CA SER A 31 -26.21 -9.92 -10.04
C SER A 31 -26.05 -10.55 -8.66
N ASP A 32 -26.86 -11.55 -8.33
CA ASP A 32 -26.79 -12.24 -7.03
C ASP A 32 -25.46 -12.99 -6.87
N ILE A 33 -24.97 -13.62 -7.94
CA ILE A 33 -23.64 -14.29 -7.95
C ILE A 33 -22.53 -13.26 -7.76
N HIS A 34 -22.65 -12.08 -8.36
CA HIS A 34 -21.67 -11.01 -8.23
C HIS A 34 -21.62 -10.47 -6.79
N GLU A 35 -22.77 -10.17 -6.18
CA GLU A 35 -22.83 -9.74 -4.78
C GLU A 35 -22.29 -10.79 -3.82
N GLN A 36 -22.61 -12.07 -4.02
CA GLN A 36 -22.04 -13.15 -3.20
C GLN A 36 -20.51 -13.20 -3.27
N LYS A 37 -19.91 -12.94 -4.44
CA LYS A 37 -18.46 -12.87 -4.60
C LYS A 37 -17.86 -11.69 -3.83
N ILE A 38 -18.52 -10.53 -3.85
CA ILE A 38 -18.11 -9.36 -3.07
C ILE A 38 -18.16 -9.69 -1.59
N GLU A 39 -19.29 -10.20 -1.08
CA GLU A 39 -19.45 -10.54 0.33
C GLU A 39 -18.42 -11.58 0.79
N GLN A 40 -18.20 -12.63 -0.01
CA GLN A 40 -17.19 -13.64 0.27
C GLN A 40 -15.79 -13.02 0.36
N ARG A 41 -15.44 -12.12 -0.55
CA ARG A 41 -14.14 -11.44 -0.54
C ARG A 41 -14.01 -10.49 0.65
N LEU A 42 -15.06 -9.73 0.99
CA LEU A 42 -15.07 -8.87 2.17
C LEU A 42 -14.86 -9.67 3.46
N ASN A 43 -15.46 -10.85 3.57
CA ASN A 43 -15.28 -11.74 4.73
C ASN A 43 -13.85 -12.30 4.83
N GLN A 44 -13.13 -12.43 3.71
CA GLN A 44 -11.72 -12.81 3.72
C GLN A 44 -10.82 -11.66 4.18
N LEU A 45 -11.08 -10.45 3.69
CA LEU A 45 -10.29 -9.24 3.95
C LEU A 45 -10.51 -8.70 5.37
N ASN A 46 -11.76 -8.67 5.82
CA ASN A 46 -12.17 -8.11 7.09
C ASN A 46 -12.27 -9.20 8.15
N LYS A 47 -11.18 -9.38 8.90
CA LYS A 47 -11.14 -10.33 10.02
C LYS A 47 -12.03 -9.84 11.18
N PRO A 48 -12.56 -10.75 12.01
CA PRO A 48 -13.38 -10.39 13.16
C PRO A 48 -12.68 -9.39 14.09
N ALA A 49 -13.27 -8.21 14.23
CA ALA A 49 -12.72 -7.12 15.04
C ALA A 49 -13.08 -7.30 16.52
N VAL A 50 -12.10 -7.07 17.39
CA VAL A 50 -12.31 -6.94 18.84
C VAL A 50 -12.89 -5.57 19.18
N LYS A 51 -12.49 -4.57 18.40
CA LYS A 51 -12.90 -3.16 18.51
C LYS A 51 -12.79 -2.52 17.14
N SER A 52 -13.76 -1.68 16.77
CA SER A 52 -13.69 -0.83 15.58
C SER A 52 -13.54 0.62 16.01
N ILE A 53 -12.65 1.35 15.35
CA ILE A 53 -12.42 2.78 15.54
C ILE A 53 -12.96 3.49 14.32
N HIS A 54 -13.94 4.35 14.54
CA HIS A 54 -14.61 5.13 13.52
C HIS A 54 -13.98 6.51 13.46
N VAL A 55 -13.52 6.96 12.30
CA VAL A 55 -12.91 8.30 12.19
C VAL A 55 -13.98 9.41 12.06
N PHE A 56 -15.27 9.06 12.08
CA PHE A 56 -16.42 9.97 11.89
C PHE A 56 -16.44 11.17 12.86
N ALA A 57 -16.75 12.36 12.33
CA ALA A 57 -17.10 13.51 13.13
C ALA A 57 -18.57 13.43 13.57
N THR A 58 -18.82 13.84 14.81
CA THR A 58 -20.15 13.82 15.44
C THR A 58 -21.07 14.87 14.81
N THR A 59 -22.34 14.51 14.65
CA THR A 59 -23.44 15.44 14.39
C THR A 59 -23.63 16.41 15.56
N PHE A 60 -23.68 17.72 15.31
CA PHE A 60 -24.27 18.68 16.24
C PHE A 60 -25.78 18.67 16.04
N ASN A 61 -26.54 18.18 17.03
CA ASN A 61 -27.97 18.44 17.10
C ASN A 61 -28.18 19.89 17.59
N TYR A 62 -28.45 20.83 16.68
CA TYR A 62 -29.06 22.10 17.05
C TYR A 62 -30.59 21.94 17.04
N PRO A 63 -31.31 22.27 18.13
CA PRO A 63 -32.75 21.94 18.26
C PRO A 63 -33.72 22.66 17.31
N TRP A 64 -33.28 23.43 16.32
CA TRP A 64 -34.19 24.28 15.53
C TRP A 64 -34.01 24.28 14.01
N PHE A 65 -32.97 23.63 13.46
CA PHE A 65 -32.82 23.44 12.02
C PHE A 65 -32.16 22.09 11.75
N ALA A 66 -32.97 21.03 11.65
CA ALA A 66 -32.48 19.68 11.37
C ALA A 66 -32.19 19.49 9.88
N ILE A 67 -31.03 19.94 9.43
CA ILE A 67 -30.31 19.27 8.34
C ILE A 67 -29.11 18.60 9.01
N PRO A 68 -29.03 17.26 9.05
CA PRO A 68 -27.85 16.59 9.58
C PRO A 68 -26.67 16.89 8.66
N THR A 69 -25.86 17.89 9.01
CA THR A 69 -24.54 18.06 8.39
C THR A 69 -23.66 16.93 8.92
N ILE A 70 -23.65 15.81 8.20
CA ILE A 70 -22.71 14.72 8.46
C ILE A 70 -21.34 15.25 8.04
N PHE A 71 -20.53 15.64 9.02
CA PHE A 71 -19.09 15.74 8.79
C PHE A 71 -18.58 14.29 8.72
N LEU A 72 -18.42 13.78 7.51
CA LEU A 72 -17.62 12.57 7.28
C LEU A 72 -16.22 12.85 7.84
N SER A 73 -15.57 11.83 8.41
CA SER A 73 -14.12 11.91 8.62
C SER A 73 -13.44 12.37 7.32
N PRO A 74 -12.37 13.18 7.35
CA PRO A 74 -11.66 13.56 6.13
C PRO A 74 -11.24 12.37 5.23
N ASP A 75 -11.09 11.17 5.82
CA ASP A 75 -10.67 9.94 5.15
C ASP A 75 -11.71 8.80 5.15
N GLY A 76 -12.86 8.96 5.83
CA GLY A 76 -13.93 7.94 5.89
C GLY A 76 -13.57 6.58 6.52
N ASP A 77 -12.34 6.40 7.02
CA ASP A 77 -11.82 5.09 7.39
C ASP A 77 -12.50 4.51 8.65
N ILE A 78 -12.56 3.18 8.68
CA ILE A 78 -12.84 2.40 9.89
C ILE A 78 -11.63 1.50 10.13
N ILE A 79 -11.06 1.55 11.33
CA ILE A 79 -9.93 0.71 11.73
C ILE A 79 -10.42 -0.40 12.66
N ASP A 80 -10.27 -1.64 12.23
CA ASP A 80 -10.58 -2.83 12.99
C ASP A 80 -9.35 -3.33 13.75
N CYS A 81 -9.45 -3.39 15.07
CA CYS A 81 -8.45 -4.00 15.92
C CYS A 81 -8.69 -5.50 15.95
N VAL A 82 -7.81 -6.26 15.29
CA VAL A 82 -7.91 -7.72 15.15
C VAL A 82 -6.87 -8.38 16.03
N TRP A 83 -7.21 -9.48 16.69
CA TRP A 83 -6.24 -10.26 17.44
C TRP A 83 -5.03 -10.62 16.58
N ILE A 84 -3.83 -10.46 17.12
CA ILE A 84 -2.59 -10.64 16.35
C ILE A 84 -2.51 -12.01 15.68
N TYR A 85 -3.05 -13.07 16.30
CA TYR A 85 -3.07 -14.44 15.76
C TYR A 85 -4.17 -14.71 14.71
N HIS A 86 -5.08 -13.76 14.49
CA HIS A 86 -6.17 -13.88 13.51
C HIS A 86 -5.97 -12.97 12.28
N GLN A 87 -4.81 -12.35 12.15
CA GLN A 87 -4.51 -11.46 11.03
C GLN A 87 -4.46 -12.21 9.69
N PRO A 88 -4.70 -11.52 8.55
CA PRO A 88 -4.71 -12.14 7.22
C PRO A 88 -3.44 -12.91 6.83
N ALA A 89 -2.29 -12.58 7.44
CA ALA A 89 -1.02 -13.25 7.19
C ALA A 89 -1.12 -14.78 7.26
N PHE A 90 -1.86 -15.31 8.24
CA PHE A 90 -1.93 -16.75 8.53
C PHE A 90 -2.85 -17.55 7.61
N ASP A 91 -3.58 -16.88 6.71
CA ASP A 91 -4.28 -17.58 5.62
C ASP A 91 -3.27 -18.10 4.57
N HIS A 92 -2.02 -17.62 4.59
CA HIS A 92 -0.98 -18.10 3.70
C HIS A 92 -0.58 -19.54 4.07
N PRO A 93 -0.54 -20.49 3.12
CA PRO A 93 -0.23 -21.90 3.42
C PRO A 93 1.08 -22.10 4.18
N LEU A 94 2.12 -21.32 3.84
CA LEU A 94 3.43 -21.37 4.50
C LEU A 94 3.46 -20.76 5.91
N LEU A 95 2.42 -20.02 6.33
CA LEU A 95 2.38 -19.32 7.61
C LEU A 95 1.50 -19.98 8.68
N LYS A 96 0.79 -21.08 8.37
CA LYS A 96 -0.20 -21.69 9.28
C LYS A 96 0.34 -22.04 10.68
N ASN A 97 1.61 -22.41 10.78
CA ASN A 97 2.29 -22.78 12.04
C ASN A 97 3.42 -21.79 12.40
N HIS A 98 3.40 -20.59 11.83
CA HIS A 98 4.45 -19.60 12.05
C HIS A 98 4.40 -19.06 13.48
N THR A 99 5.55 -19.06 14.15
CA THR A 99 5.66 -18.45 15.48
C THR A 99 5.94 -16.96 15.34
N ILE A 100 5.03 -16.13 15.84
CA ILE A 100 5.16 -14.67 15.75
C ILE A 100 6.33 -14.20 16.58
N GLN A 101 7.31 -13.59 15.92
CA GLN A 101 8.35 -12.83 16.59
C GLN A 101 7.89 -11.39 16.82
N MET A 102 7.80 -10.94 18.08
CA MET A 102 7.30 -9.60 18.39
C MET A 102 8.35 -8.49 18.21
N ARG A 103 9.64 -8.84 18.27
CA ARG A 103 10.78 -7.92 18.12
C ARG A 103 11.99 -8.65 17.53
N PRO A 104 12.88 -7.95 16.82
CA PRO A 104 14.19 -8.50 16.48
C PRO A 104 14.93 -9.07 17.70
N LYS A 105 15.61 -10.21 17.55
CA LYS A 105 16.47 -10.87 18.55
C LYS A 105 17.74 -10.08 18.81
N SER A 106 18.32 -9.49 17.78
CA SER A 106 19.45 -8.58 17.91
C SER A 106 18.95 -7.15 17.97
N ASP A 107 19.27 -6.43 19.05
CA ASP A 107 19.11 -4.98 19.05
C ASP A 107 19.96 -4.42 17.93
N SER A 108 19.29 -3.78 16.99
CA SER A 108 19.94 -3.08 15.91
C SER A 108 20.81 -1.98 16.53
N THR A 109 22.12 -1.98 16.27
CA THR A 109 23.03 -0.86 16.65
C THR A 109 22.52 0.50 16.14
N ARG A 110 21.55 0.45 15.22
CA ARG A 110 20.89 1.45 14.40
C ARG A 110 19.81 2.29 15.08
N ASP A 111 19.27 1.85 16.22
CA ASP A 111 18.26 2.63 16.97
C ASP A 111 18.91 3.75 17.83
N LYS A 112 20.25 3.73 17.96
CA LYS A 112 21.02 4.75 18.69
C LYS A 112 21.36 6.00 17.89
N THR A 113 21.14 5.99 16.56
CA THR A 113 21.47 7.12 15.66
C THR A 113 20.26 7.99 15.29
N GLY A 114 19.08 7.71 15.84
CA GLY A 114 17.90 8.55 15.67
C GLY A 114 18.08 9.87 16.41
N GLY A 115 18.33 10.97 15.69
CA GLY A 115 18.30 12.30 16.27
C GLY A 115 16.93 12.59 16.92
N ASN A 116 16.94 13.36 18.02
CA ASN A 116 15.76 13.79 18.77
C ASN A 116 14.77 14.60 17.90
N LYS A 117 14.02 13.94 17.03
CA LYS A 117 12.85 14.56 16.39
C LYS A 117 11.66 14.32 17.31
N THR A 118 11.09 15.41 17.80
CA THR A 118 9.94 15.40 18.72
C THR A 118 8.62 15.10 18.01
N ASP A 119 8.58 15.29 16.70
CA ASP A 119 7.36 15.19 15.91
C ASP A 119 7.22 13.78 15.36
N ILE A 120 6.59 12.91 16.15
CA ILE A 120 6.19 11.57 15.74
C ILE A 120 5.10 11.71 14.69
N ILE A 121 5.30 11.14 13.51
CA ILE A 121 4.27 11.12 12.46
C ILE A 121 3.17 10.16 12.89
N HIS A 122 1.93 10.64 12.91
CA HIS A 122 0.78 9.84 13.29
C HIS A 122 -0.16 9.62 12.10
N GLN A 123 -1.07 8.67 12.24
CA GLN A 123 -2.15 8.45 11.29
C GLN A 123 -3.45 9.08 11.80
N LEU A 124 -4.33 9.53 10.90
CA LEU A 124 -5.54 10.27 11.26
C LEU A 124 -6.41 9.52 12.28
N TRP A 125 -6.55 8.19 12.14
CA TRP A 125 -7.33 7.36 13.05
C TRP A 125 -6.85 7.38 14.52
N ARG A 126 -5.56 7.65 14.76
CA ARG A 126 -4.98 7.73 16.11
C ARG A 126 -5.52 8.89 16.92
N THR A 127 -6.09 9.90 16.26
CA THR A 127 -6.77 11.01 16.95
C THR A 127 -8.10 10.59 17.59
N LYS A 128 -8.65 9.43 17.21
CA LYS A 128 -9.96 8.94 17.64
C LYS A 128 -9.87 7.76 18.60
N GLY A 129 -8.75 7.08 18.66
CA GLY A 129 -8.53 6.02 19.63
C GLY A 129 -7.31 5.16 19.34
N GLU A 130 -7.19 4.10 20.13
CA GLU A 130 -6.10 3.14 20.05
C GLU A 130 -6.62 1.70 20.10
N CYS A 131 -5.84 0.80 19.53
CA CYS A 131 -6.11 -0.64 19.59
C CYS A 131 -5.64 -1.26 20.92
N PRO A 132 -6.38 -2.25 21.47
CA PRO A 132 -5.97 -2.98 22.67
C PRO A 132 -4.63 -3.71 22.52
N LYS A 133 -4.02 -4.09 23.64
CA LYS A 133 -2.83 -4.96 23.63
C LYS A 133 -3.13 -6.28 22.90
N ASN A 134 -2.11 -6.84 22.26
CA ASN A 134 -2.16 -8.08 21.48
C ASN A 134 -3.14 -8.04 20.27
N THR A 135 -3.49 -6.85 19.81
CA THR A 135 -4.24 -6.64 18.57
C THR A 135 -3.42 -5.80 17.58
N ILE A 136 -3.77 -5.89 16.31
CA ILE A 136 -3.22 -5.06 15.24
C ILE A 136 -4.37 -4.27 14.58
N PRO A 137 -4.17 -2.99 14.21
CA PRO A 137 -5.13 -2.23 13.46
C PRO A 137 -5.10 -2.63 11.97
N ILE A 138 -6.28 -2.84 11.40
CA ILE A 138 -6.50 -3.17 10.00
C ILE A 138 -7.55 -2.21 9.45
N ARG A 139 -7.28 -1.53 8.32
CA ARG A 139 -8.31 -0.72 7.65
C ARG A 139 -9.42 -1.63 7.13
N ARG A 140 -10.67 -1.38 7.49
CA ARG A 140 -11.81 -2.13 6.97
C ARG A 140 -11.99 -1.84 5.48
N ARG A 141 -12.19 -2.89 4.70
CA ARG A 141 -12.50 -2.81 3.27
C ARG A 141 -13.99 -2.79 3.10
N THR A 142 -14.45 -1.93 2.21
CA THR A 142 -15.84 -1.72 1.87
C THR A 142 -16.17 -2.34 0.53
N ARG A 143 -17.47 -2.49 0.25
CA ARG A 143 -17.94 -2.90 -1.07
C ARG A 143 -17.39 -1.98 -2.16
N ASP A 144 -17.36 -0.67 -1.92
CA ASP A 144 -16.88 0.30 -2.90
C ASP A 144 -15.37 0.18 -3.16
N ASP A 145 -14.56 -0.24 -2.18
CA ASP A 145 -13.13 -0.54 -2.40
C ASP A 145 -12.95 -1.70 -3.39
N LEU A 146 -13.82 -2.72 -3.33
CA LEU A 146 -13.76 -3.86 -4.25
C LEU A 146 -14.29 -3.53 -5.64
N LEU A 147 -15.28 -2.65 -5.74
CA LEU A 147 -15.86 -2.22 -7.02
C LEU A 147 -14.98 -1.23 -7.77
N ARG A 148 -14.14 -0.46 -7.07
CA ARG A 148 -13.14 0.42 -7.68
C ARG A 148 -11.94 -0.33 -8.25
N SER A 149 -11.60 -1.48 -7.67
CA SER A 149 -10.49 -2.29 -8.19
C SER A 149 -10.89 -3.06 -9.43
N ASP A 150 -9.95 -3.21 -10.37
CA ASP A 150 -10.17 -3.90 -11.66
C ASP A 150 -10.71 -5.32 -11.51
N SER A 151 -10.38 -5.99 -10.41
CA SER A 151 -10.90 -7.33 -10.12
C SER A 151 -11.04 -7.59 -8.62
N ILE A 152 -12.24 -8.02 -8.23
CA ILE A 152 -12.57 -8.46 -6.86
C ILE A 152 -11.61 -9.57 -6.39
N LYS A 153 -11.22 -10.47 -7.29
CA LYS A 153 -10.37 -11.62 -6.96
C LYS A 153 -8.92 -11.20 -6.70
N THR A 154 -8.43 -10.23 -7.46
CA THR A 154 -7.03 -9.77 -7.42
C THR A 154 -6.86 -8.49 -6.61
N HIS A 155 -7.91 -7.98 -5.96
CA HIS A 155 -7.83 -6.83 -5.07
C HIS A 155 -6.69 -7.01 -4.06
N GLY A 156 -5.79 -6.02 -4.01
CA GLY A 156 -4.59 -6.04 -3.20
C GLY A 156 -3.35 -6.59 -3.90
N ARG A 157 -3.42 -6.99 -5.17
CA ARG A 157 -2.27 -7.42 -5.99
C ARG A 157 -1.92 -6.33 -7.00
N LYS A 158 -0.64 -6.22 -7.37
CA LYS A 158 -0.22 -5.40 -8.52
C LYS A 158 -0.41 -6.23 -9.79
N ASN A 159 -0.73 -5.57 -10.91
CA ASN A 159 -0.44 -6.13 -12.23
C ASN A 159 1.08 -6.05 -12.44
N PRO A 160 1.73 -6.94 -13.20
CA PRO A 160 3.18 -7.03 -13.19
C PRO A 160 3.86 -5.80 -13.82
N PRO A 161 4.58 -4.92 -13.10
CA PRO A 161 5.39 -3.89 -13.71
C PRO A 161 6.86 -4.28 -13.75
N THR A 162 7.67 -3.57 -14.55
CA THR A 162 9.12 -3.56 -14.46
C THR A 162 9.60 -2.26 -13.82
N ILE A 163 10.73 -2.29 -13.11
CA ILE A 163 11.41 -1.10 -12.53
C ILE A 163 11.99 -0.18 -13.65
N SER A 164 11.84 -0.57 -14.92
CA SER A 164 12.16 0.24 -16.10
C SER A 164 10.91 0.95 -16.63
N PRO A 165 11.07 2.03 -17.42
CA PRO A 165 9.95 2.59 -18.18
C PRO A 165 9.27 1.49 -19.00
N THR A 166 8.06 1.10 -18.64
CA THR A 166 7.30 0.12 -19.41
C THR A 166 5.90 0.59 -19.66
N THR A 167 5.51 0.47 -20.92
CA THR A 167 4.12 0.54 -21.37
C THR A 167 3.57 -0.89 -21.35
N TYR A 168 2.52 -1.12 -20.58
CA TYR A 168 1.77 -2.37 -20.58
C TYR A 168 0.54 -2.22 -21.45
N HIS A 169 0.32 -3.19 -22.35
CA HIS A 169 -0.95 -3.33 -23.05
C HIS A 169 -1.92 -4.10 -22.15
N LEU A 170 -2.90 -3.39 -21.59
CA LEU A 170 -4.03 -4.01 -20.89
C LEU A 170 -5.07 -4.52 -21.91
N PRO A 171 -5.89 -5.53 -21.57
CA PRO A 171 -7.04 -5.87 -22.40
C PRO A 171 -7.97 -4.66 -22.53
N ASP A 172 -8.41 -4.33 -23.75
CA ASP A 172 -9.32 -3.20 -24.11
C ASP A 172 -8.66 -1.88 -24.61
N ASP A 173 -7.53 -1.95 -25.33
CA ASP A 173 -6.80 -0.79 -25.93
C ASP A 173 -6.28 0.24 -24.89
N GLN A 174 -6.23 -0.19 -23.62
CA GLN A 174 -5.65 0.59 -22.52
C GLN A 174 -4.12 0.38 -22.45
N THR A 175 -3.39 1.45 -22.18
CA THR A 175 -1.92 1.44 -22.10
C THR A 175 -1.48 2.02 -20.77
N GLU A 176 -1.20 1.15 -19.80
CA GLU A 176 -0.69 1.55 -18.49
C GLU A 176 0.80 1.90 -18.61
N VAL A 177 1.20 3.08 -18.17
CA VAL A 177 2.57 3.59 -18.26
C VAL A 177 3.11 3.88 -16.87
N HIS A 178 4.29 3.34 -16.57
CA HIS A 178 5.02 3.60 -15.33
C HIS A 178 6.15 4.59 -15.56
N GLU A 179 6.16 5.70 -14.83
CA GLU A 179 7.24 6.68 -14.86
C GLU A 179 7.89 6.87 -13.51
N HIS A 180 9.22 6.89 -13.52
CA HIS A 180 10.04 6.89 -12.32
C HIS A 180 10.94 8.12 -12.27
N ALA A 181 11.19 8.60 -11.06
CA ALA A 181 12.32 9.46 -10.74
C ALA A 181 12.99 8.92 -9.47
N SER A 182 14.04 8.12 -9.65
CA SER A 182 14.64 7.32 -8.57
C SER A 182 16.16 7.26 -8.65
N VAL A 183 16.76 6.87 -7.54
CA VAL A 183 18.16 6.45 -7.46
C VAL A 183 18.25 5.04 -6.94
N TYR A 184 19.27 4.30 -7.35
CA TYR A 184 19.50 2.94 -6.88
C TYR A 184 20.98 2.63 -6.71
N LEU A 185 21.21 1.56 -5.94
CA LEU A 185 22.46 0.83 -5.86
C LEU A 185 22.17 -0.59 -6.36
N ASP A 186 22.88 -1.06 -7.39
CA ASP A 186 22.74 -2.42 -7.93
C ASP A 186 24.00 -3.27 -7.68
N TYR A 187 23.91 -4.58 -7.93
CA TYR A 187 24.98 -5.57 -7.81
C TYR A 187 25.67 -5.63 -6.44
N GLY A 188 24.93 -5.40 -5.35
CA GLY A 188 25.46 -5.49 -3.98
C GLY A 188 24.89 -6.65 -3.16
N GLU A 189 25.41 -6.80 -1.95
CA GLU A 189 24.86 -7.66 -0.90
C GLU A 189 24.26 -6.77 0.20
N TYR A 190 23.03 -6.31 -0.02
CA TYR A 190 22.36 -5.38 0.88
C TYR A 190 21.46 -6.14 1.86
N HIS A 191 21.58 -5.82 3.13
CA HIS A 191 20.78 -6.40 4.22
C HIS A 191 19.69 -5.44 4.71
N GLY A 192 19.46 -4.36 3.96
CA GLY A 192 18.40 -3.41 4.26
C GLY A 192 18.66 -2.02 3.73
N SER A 193 17.71 -1.15 4.02
CA SER A 193 17.65 0.24 3.61
C SER A 193 17.11 1.09 4.74
N LYS A 194 17.65 2.30 4.87
CA LYS A 194 17.23 3.30 5.84
C LYS A 194 17.26 4.67 5.17
N SER A 195 16.15 5.40 5.23
CA SER A 195 16.03 6.74 4.63
C SER A 195 14.90 7.52 5.29
N ARG A 196 14.90 8.85 5.17
CA ARG A 196 13.71 9.65 5.50
C ARG A 196 13.02 10.12 4.24
N ILE A 197 11.72 9.91 4.18
CA ILE A 197 10.87 10.23 3.02
C ILE A 197 9.98 11.41 3.38
N SER A 198 10.06 12.50 2.61
CA SER A 198 9.15 13.65 2.77
C SER A 198 7.71 13.29 2.44
N ILE A 199 6.77 13.82 3.20
CA ILE A 199 5.33 13.51 3.06
C ILE A 199 4.66 14.65 2.29
N TRP A 200 4.11 14.34 1.13
CA TRP A 200 3.36 15.27 0.29
C TRP A 200 2.01 14.69 -0.11
N ARG A 201 1.11 15.56 -0.55
CA ARG A 201 -0.19 15.19 -1.10
C ARG A 201 -0.28 15.74 -2.53
N PRO A 202 0.37 15.09 -3.51
CA PRO A 202 0.28 15.51 -4.91
C PRO A 202 -1.16 15.43 -5.42
N ASP A 203 -1.48 16.24 -6.43
CA ASP A 203 -2.71 16.07 -7.20
C ASP A 203 -2.56 14.88 -8.14
N VAL A 204 -3.47 13.91 -8.05
CA VAL A 204 -3.45 12.65 -8.78
C VAL A 204 -4.81 12.44 -9.44
N ASN A 205 -4.81 12.10 -10.72
CA ASN A 205 -6.03 11.78 -11.47
C ASN A 205 -6.72 10.51 -10.90
N MET A 206 -8.04 10.44 -11.01
CA MET A 206 -8.84 9.41 -10.32
C MET A 206 -8.56 7.95 -10.73
N THR A 207 -7.96 7.71 -11.89
CA THR A 207 -7.61 6.38 -12.41
C THR A 207 -6.13 6.07 -12.30
N GLU A 208 -5.37 6.96 -11.67
CA GLU A 208 -3.92 6.97 -11.67
C GLU A 208 -3.39 6.85 -10.24
N PHE A 209 -2.07 6.72 -10.09
CA PHE A 209 -1.46 6.79 -8.76
C PHE A 209 -0.12 7.51 -8.77
N SER A 210 0.26 7.97 -7.57
CA SER A 210 1.57 8.56 -7.29
C SER A 210 2.08 8.06 -5.95
N LEU A 211 3.37 7.73 -5.88
CA LEU A 211 3.98 7.24 -4.66
C LEU A 211 5.39 7.77 -4.44
N ALA A 212 5.87 7.59 -3.22
CA ALA A 212 7.26 7.73 -2.82
C ALA A 212 7.65 6.54 -1.97
N GLN A 213 8.71 5.82 -2.34
CA GLN A 213 9.03 4.56 -1.69
C GLN A 213 10.51 4.19 -1.66
N THR A 214 10.79 3.14 -0.91
CA THR A 214 12.02 2.36 -0.96
C THR A 214 11.69 0.99 -1.52
N TRP A 215 12.47 0.53 -2.50
CA TRP A 215 12.44 -0.82 -3.02
C TRP A 215 13.63 -1.60 -2.49
N VAL A 216 13.39 -2.81 -1.95
CA VAL A 216 14.43 -3.78 -1.63
C VAL A 216 14.24 -4.98 -2.53
N VAL A 217 15.20 -5.22 -3.42
CA VAL A 217 15.03 -6.08 -4.58
C VAL A 217 16.04 -7.22 -4.57
N GLY A 218 15.55 -8.44 -4.77
CA GLY A 218 16.35 -9.66 -4.94
C GLY A 218 16.01 -10.34 -6.26
N GLY A 219 17.02 -10.92 -6.90
CA GLY A 219 16.86 -11.54 -8.22
C GLY A 219 17.05 -10.55 -9.37
N ASP A 220 16.54 -10.91 -10.54
CA ASP A 220 16.69 -10.18 -11.80
C ASP A 220 15.39 -10.31 -12.61
N TRP A 221 15.07 -9.29 -13.41
CA TRP A 221 13.94 -9.25 -14.33
C TRP A 221 13.94 -10.40 -15.33
N ASP A 222 15.12 -10.79 -15.81
CA ASP A 222 15.27 -11.88 -16.78
C ASP A 222 14.97 -13.26 -16.19
N THR A 223 14.82 -13.37 -14.86
CA THR A 223 14.55 -14.62 -14.17
C THR A 223 13.29 -14.54 -13.33
N VAL A 224 13.43 -14.18 -12.06
CA VAL A 224 12.35 -13.91 -11.11
C VAL A 224 12.86 -12.86 -10.15
N LEU A 225 12.05 -11.84 -9.96
CA LEU A 225 12.31 -10.72 -9.07
C LEU A 225 11.44 -10.86 -7.81
N ASN A 226 12.02 -10.62 -6.65
CA ASN A 226 11.29 -10.51 -5.39
C ASN A 226 11.53 -9.13 -4.83
N THR A 227 10.47 -8.47 -4.39
CA THR A 227 10.58 -7.17 -3.74
C THR A 227 9.86 -7.15 -2.41
N VAL A 228 10.39 -6.34 -1.51
CA VAL A 228 9.64 -5.77 -0.40
C VAL A 228 9.76 -4.25 -0.48
N GLU A 229 8.64 -3.58 -0.31
CA GLU A 229 8.46 -2.17 -0.63
C GLU A 229 7.67 -1.49 0.48
N SER A 230 8.00 -0.23 0.76
CA SER A 230 7.19 0.60 1.64
C SER A 230 7.47 2.07 1.41
N GLY A 231 6.50 2.89 1.78
CA GLY A 231 6.50 4.32 1.55
C GLY A 231 5.11 4.90 1.74
N TRP A 232 4.82 6.01 1.08
CA TRP A 232 3.47 6.53 0.99
C TRP A 232 2.98 6.52 -0.46
N GLN A 233 1.66 6.38 -0.64
CA GLN A 233 1.03 6.46 -1.95
C GLN A 233 -0.32 7.17 -1.88
N ILE A 234 -0.75 7.69 -3.02
CA ILE A 234 -2.13 8.07 -3.31
C ILE A 234 -2.58 7.16 -4.45
N LEU A 235 -3.53 6.25 -4.16
CA LEU A 235 -4.01 5.22 -5.07
C LEU A 235 -5.53 5.16 -5.02
N HIS A 236 -6.19 5.86 -5.94
CA HIS A 236 -7.65 6.00 -5.96
C HIS A 236 -8.38 4.69 -6.13
N SER A 237 -7.88 3.79 -6.98
CA SER A 237 -8.48 2.47 -7.23
C SER A 237 -8.55 1.62 -5.95
N MET A 238 -7.70 1.87 -4.95
CA MET A 238 -7.67 1.16 -3.69
C MET A 238 -8.37 1.89 -2.53
N TYR A 239 -8.26 3.22 -2.47
CA TYR A 239 -8.69 4.00 -1.31
C TYR A 239 -9.90 4.90 -1.58
N GLY A 240 -10.14 5.28 -2.84
CA GLY A 240 -11.23 6.18 -3.23
C GLY A 240 -11.07 7.62 -2.77
N ASP A 241 -9.86 8.04 -2.36
CA ASP A 241 -9.57 9.38 -1.88
C ASP A 241 -8.19 9.89 -2.32
N ASN A 242 -7.90 11.14 -1.99
CA ASN A 242 -6.61 11.79 -2.27
C ASN A 242 -5.70 11.83 -1.04
N ASN A 243 -5.91 10.94 -0.07
CA ASN A 243 -5.13 10.96 1.17
C ASN A 243 -3.80 10.23 0.99
N THR A 244 -2.72 10.85 1.47
CA THR A 244 -1.40 10.23 1.50
C THR A 244 -1.39 9.09 2.52
N ARG A 245 -1.31 7.85 2.05
CA ARG A 245 -1.46 6.64 2.88
C ARG A 245 -0.17 5.85 2.94
N LEU A 246 0.24 5.46 4.15
CA LEU A 246 1.38 4.57 4.38
C LEU A 246 1.04 3.18 3.84
N PHE A 247 1.93 2.57 3.06
CA PHE A 247 1.72 1.23 2.54
C PHE A 247 2.92 0.33 2.76
N ALA A 248 2.67 -0.97 2.68
CA ALA A 248 3.69 -1.99 2.53
C ALA A 248 3.31 -2.87 1.34
N PHE A 249 4.28 -3.34 0.58
CA PHE A 249 4.05 -4.21 -0.56
C PHE A 249 5.13 -5.29 -0.63
N TRP A 250 4.79 -6.46 -1.17
CA TRP A 250 5.77 -7.48 -1.53
C TRP A 250 5.34 -8.30 -2.74
N THR A 251 6.32 -8.90 -3.42
CA THR A 251 6.10 -9.93 -4.44
C THR A 251 7.21 -10.98 -4.41
N SER A 252 6.87 -12.21 -4.81
CA SER A 252 7.79 -13.33 -4.95
C SER A 252 7.95 -13.83 -6.39
N ASP A 253 7.27 -13.20 -7.34
CA ASP A 253 7.06 -13.69 -8.69
C ASP A 253 6.99 -12.55 -9.71
N SER A 254 7.89 -11.57 -9.58
CA SER A 254 7.99 -10.42 -10.50
C SER A 254 6.65 -9.69 -10.65
N TYR A 255 6.00 -9.40 -9.52
CA TYR A 255 4.72 -8.71 -9.43
C TYR A 255 3.54 -9.47 -10.06
N GLY A 256 3.65 -10.79 -10.15
CA GLY A 256 2.57 -11.67 -10.56
C GLY A 256 1.51 -11.89 -9.47
N ASP A 257 0.92 -13.08 -9.50
CA ASP A 257 -0.16 -13.49 -8.60
C ASP A 257 0.26 -13.59 -7.13
N ASN A 258 1.55 -13.80 -6.85
CA ASN A 258 2.12 -13.87 -5.51
C ASN A 258 2.68 -12.50 -5.10
N SER A 259 1.81 -11.50 -5.16
CA SER A 259 2.05 -10.14 -4.69
C SER A 259 0.97 -9.67 -3.72
N CYS A 260 1.26 -8.66 -2.91
CA CYS A 260 0.33 -8.17 -1.90
C CYS A 260 0.65 -6.76 -1.41
N TYR A 261 -0.34 -5.89 -1.49
CA TYR A 261 -0.42 -4.65 -0.72
C TYR A 261 -0.94 -4.91 0.69
N ASN A 262 -0.36 -4.20 1.64
CA ASN A 262 -0.80 -4.08 3.02
C ASN A 262 -1.11 -5.47 3.63
N LEU A 263 -2.34 -5.64 4.12
CA LEU A 263 -2.91 -6.89 4.59
C LEU A 263 -4.08 -7.34 3.70
N ASP A 264 -4.10 -6.90 2.44
CA ASP A 264 -5.16 -7.22 1.45
C ASP A 264 -5.02 -8.63 0.89
N CYS A 265 -3.82 -9.21 1.02
CA CYS A 265 -3.57 -10.63 0.81
C CYS A 265 -2.73 -11.20 1.97
N PRO A 266 -2.63 -12.53 2.08
CA PRO A 266 -1.81 -13.17 3.11
C PRO A 266 -0.32 -13.01 2.82
N GLY A 267 0.52 -12.82 3.86
CA GLY A 267 1.98 -12.88 3.74
C GLY A 267 2.73 -11.95 4.71
N PHE A 268 2.35 -10.68 4.80
CA PHE A 268 2.98 -9.75 5.73
C PHE A 268 2.48 -9.96 7.16
N VAL A 269 3.39 -10.18 8.11
CA VAL A 269 3.05 -10.37 9.52
C VAL A 269 3.19 -9.05 10.26
N GLN A 270 2.07 -8.39 10.56
CA GLN A 270 2.03 -7.17 11.36
C GLN A 270 2.07 -7.52 12.85
N VAL A 271 2.85 -6.75 13.62
CA VAL A 271 2.99 -6.92 15.09
C VAL A 271 2.68 -5.65 15.87
N ASN A 272 2.51 -4.54 15.17
CA ASN A 272 2.29 -3.22 15.75
C ASN A 272 0.81 -2.94 15.97
N LYS A 273 0.46 -2.34 17.12
CA LYS A 273 -0.91 -1.91 17.43
C LYS A 273 -1.21 -0.44 17.09
N ASP A 274 -0.17 0.31 16.72
CA ASP A 274 -0.12 1.77 16.67
C ASP A 274 -0.10 2.32 15.22
N ILE A 275 0.27 1.47 14.26
CA ILE A 275 0.35 1.76 12.82
C ILE A 275 -0.55 0.80 12.05
N ALA A 276 -1.45 1.34 11.23
CA ALA A 276 -2.35 0.62 10.34
C ALA A 276 -1.90 0.81 8.88
N LEU A 277 -1.51 -0.26 8.20
CA LEU A 277 -1.18 -0.18 6.77
C LEU A 277 -2.40 0.22 5.94
N GLY A 278 -2.18 1.08 4.95
CA GLY A 278 -3.22 1.68 4.13
C GLY A 278 -3.97 2.85 4.78
N ALA A 279 -3.69 3.23 6.04
CA ALA A 279 -4.36 4.35 6.68
C ALA A 279 -3.66 5.70 6.42
N ALA A 280 -4.46 6.77 6.39
CA ALA A 280 -4.01 8.11 6.04
C ALA A 280 -3.08 8.74 7.09
N LEU A 281 -2.00 9.38 6.62
CA LEU A 281 -1.10 10.17 7.43
C LEU A 281 -1.75 11.52 7.80
N ASN A 282 -1.49 12.01 9.02
CA ASN A 282 -2.13 13.25 9.50
C ASN A 282 -1.32 14.54 9.26
N THR A 283 -0.06 14.42 8.83
CA THR A 283 0.84 15.56 8.60
C THR A 283 1.33 15.55 7.16
N ILE A 284 1.12 16.65 6.45
CA ILE A 284 1.48 16.83 5.04
C ILE A 284 2.34 18.09 4.88
N SER A 285 3.40 18.00 4.10
CA SER A 285 4.27 19.15 3.80
C SER A 285 3.57 20.16 2.90
N THR A 286 3.94 21.43 3.02
CA THR A 286 3.37 22.51 2.18
C THR A 286 4.46 23.32 1.50
N TYR A 287 4.15 23.81 0.29
CA TYR A 287 5.06 24.63 -0.49
C TYR A 287 5.47 25.89 0.28
N ASN A 288 6.77 26.14 0.40
CA ASN A 288 7.39 27.17 1.25
C ASN A 288 7.02 27.13 2.75
N GLY A 289 6.35 26.08 3.21
CA GLY A 289 5.82 25.97 4.57
C GLY A 289 6.51 24.93 5.44
N ASN A 290 5.71 24.27 6.26
CA ASN A 290 6.18 23.20 7.14
C ASN A 290 6.52 21.96 6.32
N GLN A 291 7.54 21.23 6.77
CA GLN A 291 8.06 20.05 6.08
C GLN A 291 8.03 18.88 7.04
N TYR A 292 7.39 17.80 6.63
CA TYR A 292 7.26 16.57 7.40
C TYR A 292 7.89 15.43 6.61
N ASP A 293 8.61 14.57 7.32
CA ASP A 293 9.22 13.36 6.81
C ASP A 293 9.17 12.29 7.92
N PHE A 294 9.15 11.02 7.52
CA PHE A 294 9.27 9.88 8.43
C PHE A 294 10.53 9.09 8.11
N LEU A 295 11.13 8.45 9.12
CA LEU A 295 12.17 7.46 8.92
C LEU A 295 11.55 6.14 8.49
N LEU A 296 11.95 5.62 7.34
CA LEU A 296 11.61 4.28 6.90
C LEU A 296 12.83 3.38 7.05
N THR A 297 12.63 2.18 7.57
CA THR A 297 13.69 1.16 7.58
C THR A 297 13.11 -0.18 7.17
N ILE A 298 13.74 -0.81 6.18
CA ILE A 298 13.50 -2.21 5.82
C ILE A 298 14.81 -2.94 6.07
N GLU A 299 14.84 -3.90 6.98
CA GLU A 299 16.08 -4.56 7.37
C GLU A 299 15.94 -6.06 7.58
N LYS A 300 16.93 -6.82 7.12
CA LYS A 300 17.00 -8.27 7.31
C LYS A 300 17.63 -8.60 8.65
N GLU A 301 16.90 -9.36 9.47
CA GLU A 301 17.46 -10.01 10.64
C GLU A 301 18.21 -11.29 10.25
N GLN A 302 19.48 -11.40 10.65
CA GLN A 302 20.34 -12.51 10.24
C GLN A 302 20.00 -13.83 10.93
N ASP A 303 19.60 -13.79 12.20
CA ASP A 303 19.33 -15.01 12.98
C ASP A 303 18.09 -15.77 12.52
N THR A 304 17.13 -15.09 11.90
CA THR A 304 15.80 -15.62 11.60
C THR A 304 15.42 -15.49 10.13
N GLY A 305 16.13 -14.64 9.36
CA GLY A 305 15.77 -14.31 7.99
C GLY A 305 14.48 -13.49 7.88
N LEU A 306 14.05 -12.79 8.93
CA LEU A 306 12.88 -11.91 8.85
C LEU A 306 13.29 -10.53 8.31
N TRP A 307 12.60 -10.07 7.27
CA TRP A 307 12.71 -8.70 6.75
C TRP A 307 11.76 -7.79 7.50
N TRP A 308 12.29 -7.01 8.44
CA TRP A 308 11.54 -6.11 9.30
C TRP A 308 11.26 -4.77 8.63
N LEU A 309 10.01 -4.32 8.72
CA LEU A 309 9.57 -2.97 8.37
C LEU A 309 9.43 -2.12 9.63
N LYS A 310 10.09 -0.97 9.64
CA LYS A 310 9.97 0.05 10.69
C LYS A 310 9.53 1.39 10.10
N PHE A 311 8.62 2.03 10.81
CA PHE A 311 8.12 3.37 10.53
C PHE A 311 8.37 4.27 11.73
N ASP A 312 9.27 5.24 11.57
CA ASP A 312 9.88 5.99 12.67
C ASP A 312 10.38 5.03 13.77
N THR A 313 9.79 5.11 14.97
CA THR A 313 10.14 4.26 16.12
C THR A 313 9.27 3.00 16.21
N HIS A 314 8.31 2.82 15.30
CA HIS A 314 7.36 1.72 15.33
C HIS A 314 7.88 0.55 14.50
N LEU A 315 8.10 -0.59 15.16
CA LEU A 315 8.24 -1.89 14.51
C LEU A 315 6.88 -2.30 13.95
N VAL A 316 6.67 -2.17 12.63
CA VAL A 316 5.37 -2.41 11.98
C VAL A 316 5.08 -3.90 11.88
N GLY A 317 6.04 -4.65 11.33
CA GLY A 317 5.88 -6.06 10.99
C GLY A 317 7.05 -6.57 10.18
N TYR A 318 6.90 -7.73 9.55
CA TYR A 318 7.96 -8.34 8.74
C TYR A 318 7.44 -9.26 7.65
N TRP A 319 8.32 -9.51 6.68
CA TRP A 319 8.19 -10.56 5.67
C TRP A 319 9.20 -11.68 5.98
N PRO A 320 8.76 -12.93 6.20
CA PRO A 320 9.67 -14.06 6.29
C PRO A 320 10.38 -14.35 4.96
N SER A 321 11.68 -14.64 4.99
CA SER A 321 12.47 -14.89 3.77
C SER A 321 11.94 -16.01 2.88
N PHE A 322 11.25 -17.01 3.42
CA PHE A 322 10.66 -18.07 2.58
C PHE A 322 9.50 -17.57 1.70
N LEU A 323 8.91 -16.40 1.99
CA LEU A 323 7.95 -15.75 1.09
C LEU A 323 8.64 -15.03 -0.05
N VAL A 324 9.88 -14.57 0.15
CA VAL A 324 10.68 -13.82 -0.81
C VAL A 324 12.04 -14.51 -1.00
N PRO A 325 12.08 -15.72 -1.59
CA PRO A 325 13.27 -16.55 -1.63
C PRO A 325 14.49 -15.89 -2.28
N LYS A 326 14.32 -14.96 -3.22
CA LYS A 326 15.44 -14.20 -3.82
C LYS A 326 16.04 -13.15 -2.88
N LEU A 327 15.36 -12.85 -1.77
CA LEU A 327 15.81 -12.00 -0.67
C LEU A 327 16.27 -12.83 0.55
N ALA A 328 16.34 -14.16 0.44
CA ALA A 328 16.64 -15.03 1.58
C ALA A 328 18.06 -14.84 2.14
N ASP A 329 19.03 -14.54 1.28
CA ASP A 329 20.42 -14.27 1.67
C ASP A 329 20.65 -12.76 1.86
N SER A 330 20.45 -11.99 0.80
CA SER A 330 20.56 -10.53 0.76
C SER A 330 19.71 -9.97 -0.37
N ALA A 331 19.48 -8.65 -0.36
CA ALA A 331 19.01 -7.91 -1.51
C ALA A 331 20.18 -7.61 -2.46
N ARG A 332 19.90 -7.67 -3.76
CA ARG A 332 20.83 -7.32 -4.83
C ARG A 332 20.83 -5.82 -5.09
N MET A 333 19.65 -5.21 -5.05
CA MET A 333 19.44 -3.80 -5.35
C MET A 333 18.60 -3.14 -4.26
N ILE A 334 18.93 -1.88 -3.97
CA ILE A 334 18.10 -0.98 -3.17
C ILE A 334 17.83 0.27 -4.01
N ALA A 335 16.56 0.69 -4.10
CA ALA A 335 16.16 1.90 -4.79
C ALA A 335 15.33 2.83 -3.89
N TRP A 336 15.38 4.13 -4.20
CA TRP A 336 14.62 5.19 -3.52
C TRP A 336 14.12 6.22 -4.53
N GLY A 337 12.88 6.65 -4.41
CA GLY A 337 12.34 7.63 -5.35
C GLY A 337 10.82 7.67 -5.41
N GLY A 338 10.33 8.30 -6.47
CA GLY A 338 8.91 8.36 -6.81
C GLY A 338 8.57 7.56 -8.06
N GLU A 339 7.30 7.18 -8.14
CA GLU A 339 6.69 6.50 -9.28
C GLU A 339 5.30 7.08 -9.46
N ILE A 340 4.89 7.25 -10.71
CA ILE A 340 3.51 7.50 -11.11
C ILE A 340 3.08 6.45 -12.12
N VAL A 341 1.78 6.17 -12.14
CA VAL A 341 1.18 5.29 -13.14
C VAL A 341 -0.07 5.93 -13.68
N TYR A 342 -0.17 5.94 -15.00
CA TYR A 342 -1.30 6.51 -15.70
C TYR A 342 -1.69 5.67 -16.92
N ASP A 343 -2.93 5.83 -17.37
CA ASP A 343 -3.40 5.25 -18.63
C ASP A 343 -3.20 6.27 -19.77
N ALA A 344 -2.36 5.92 -20.73
CA ALA A 344 -2.08 6.72 -21.91
C ALA A 344 -3.11 6.55 -23.05
N SER A 345 -4.11 5.68 -22.88
CA SER A 345 -5.10 5.38 -23.92
C SER A 345 -5.90 6.60 -24.35
N GLY A 346 -5.89 6.88 -25.66
CA GLY A 346 -6.61 7.99 -26.27
C GLY A 346 -6.16 9.38 -25.83
N GLN A 347 -5.02 9.50 -25.12
CA GLN A 347 -4.49 10.78 -24.64
C GLN A 347 -3.44 11.33 -25.60
N ASN A 348 -3.63 12.59 -26.02
CA ASN A 348 -2.64 13.34 -26.80
C ASN A 348 -1.72 14.20 -25.94
N GLU A 349 -2.02 14.33 -24.65
CA GLU A 349 -1.28 15.15 -23.70
C GLU A 349 -0.88 14.29 -22.52
N HIS A 350 0.28 14.55 -21.93
CA HIS A 350 0.74 13.86 -20.73
C HIS A 350 -0.24 14.00 -19.55
N THR A 351 -0.20 13.08 -18.58
CA THR A 351 -1.04 13.14 -17.38
C THR A 351 -0.81 14.40 -16.53
N LEU A 352 -1.87 14.86 -15.85
CA LEU A 352 -1.85 15.88 -14.80
C LEU A 352 -1.39 15.34 -13.44
N THR A 353 -1.18 14.03 -13.30
CA THR A 353 -0.72 13.42 -12.05
C THR A 353 0.66 13.92 -11.67
N GLN A 354 0.76 14.43 -10.46
CA GLN A 354 1.98 14.99 -9.90
C GLN A 354 2.81 13.89 -9.21
N MET A 355 4.13 13.98 -9.32
CA MET A 355 5.06 13.16 -8.55
C MET A 355 5.63 13.94 -7.36
N GLY A 356 5.71 13.30 -6.19
CA GLY A 356 6.29 13.92 -5.00
C GLY A 356 5.48 15.13 -4.55
N SER A 357 6.04 16.32 -4.68
CA SER A 357 5.36 17.58 -4.33
C SER A 357 4.64 18.25 -5.50
N GLY A 358 4.75 17.71 -6.72
CA GLY A 358 4.33 18.38 -7.96
C GLY A 358 5.33 19.40 -8.50
N HIS A 359 6.47 19.58 -7.84
CA HIS A 359 7.52 20.53 -8.23
C HIS A 359 8.82 19.83 -8.59
N PHE A 360 9.56 20.44 -9.51
CA PHE A 360 10.84 19.92 -9.98
C PHE A 360 11.94 20.03 -8.90
N ALA A 361 12.92 19.13 -9.00
CA ALA A 361 14.00 18.93 -8.04
C ALA A 361 14.87 20.18 -7.84
N GLU A 362 15.01 21.05 -8.84
CA GLU A 362 15.79 22.29 -8.78
C GLU A 362 15.23 23.29 -7.77
N GLU A 363 13.93 23.22 -7.47
CA GLU A 363 13.30 24.11 -6.49
C GLU A 363 13.78 23.83 -5.05
N GLY A 364 14.25 22.61 -4.77
CA GLY A 364 14.92 22.25 -3.52
C GLY A 364 14.01 22.25 -2.28
N PHE A 365 14.64 22.37 -1.11
CA PHE A 365 13.95 22.19 0.17
C PHE A 365 12.80 23.17 0.38
N LYS A 366 11.70 22.69 0.98
CA LYS A 366 10.40 23.35 1.13
C LYS A 366 9.53 23.43 -0.13
N LYS A 367 10.02 22.98 -1.27
CA LYS A 367 9.30 23.09 -2.55
C LYS A 367 9.23 21.75 -3.27
N ALA A 368 10.39 21.15 -3.53
CA ALA A 368 10.52 19.80 -4.07
C ALA A 368 10.36 18.74 -2.98
N ALA A 369 9.84 17.56 -3.35
CA ALA A 369 9.91 16.39 -2.49
C ALA A 369 11.35 15.89 -2.37
N TYR A 370 11.64 15.22 -1.26
CA TYR A 370 12.96 14.69 -0.99
C TYR A 370 12.94 13.33 -0.31
N ILE A 371 14.01 12.58 -0.54
CA ILE A 371 14.43 11.47 0.31
C ILE A 371 15.83 11.81 0.80
N ASN A 372 16.02 11.90 2.12
CA ASN A 372 17.31 12.25 2.72
C ASN A 372 17.80 11.14 3.65
N ASN A 373 19.01 11.31 4.17
CA ASN A 373 19.65 10.34 5.06
C ASN A 373 19.63 8.93 4.45
N ILE A 374 19.85 8.84 3.13
CA ILE A 374 19.90 7.58 2.39
C ILE A 374 21.07 6.76 2.91
N GLU A 375 20.77 5.56 3.37
CA GLU A 375 21.71 4.56 3.89
C GLU A 375 21.25 3.16 3.42
N TYR A 376 22.19 2.31 3.02
CA TYR A 376 21.96 0.87 2.89
C TYR A 376 22.55 0.16 4.11
N ILE A 377 22.08 -1.05 4.40
CA ILE A 377 22.57 -1.85 5.53
C ILE A 377 23.46 -2.96 4.98
N ASP A 378 24.67 -3.11 5.52
CA ASP A 378 25.59 -4.17 5.15
C ASP A 378 25.33 -5.49 5.91
N LYS A 379 26.05 -6.55 5.52
CA LYS A 379 26.00 -7.87 6.17
C LYS A 379 26.39 -7.85 7.65
N SER A 380 27.24 -6.91 8.05
CA SER A 380 27.64 -6.70 9.46
C SER A 380 26.60 -5.91 10.24
N ASN A 381 25.42 -5.72 9.66
CA ASN A 381 24.32 -5.01 10.24
C ASN A 381 24.60 -3.50 10.48
N HIS A 382 25.52 -2.88 9.74
CA HIS A 382 25.85 -1.47 9.84
C HIS A 382 25.19 -0.63 8.73
N PRO A 383 24.59 0.53 9.07
CA PRO A 383 24.10 1.48 8.08
C PRO A 383 25.28 2.21 7.44
N ILE A 384 25.36 2.15 6.11
CA ILE A 384 26.37 2.81 5.30
C ILE A 384 25.70 3.87 4.46
N LYS A 385 26.19 5.10 4.60
CA LYS A 385 25.81 6.23 3.73
C LYS A 385 26.59 6.11 2.41
N PRO A 386 25.94 5.86 1.27
CA PRO A 386 26.62 5.86 -0.03
C PRO A 386 27.06 7.28 -0.39
N PHE A 387 28.16 7.43 -1.12
CA PHE A 387 28.47 8.72 -1.73
C PHE A 387 27.52 8.97 -2.91
N PRO A 388 27.19 10.24 -3.22
CA PRO A 388 26.34 10.57 -4.37
C PRO A 388 26.78 9.94 -5.68
N GLN A 389 28.10 9.79 -5.89
CA GLN A 389 28.67 9.20 -7.11
C GLN A 389 28.46 7.68 -7.22
N ASN A 390 28.11 7.01 -6.12
CA ASN A 390 27.77 5.59 -6.12
C ASN A 390 26.31 5.33 -6.49
N LEU A 391 25.46 6.36 -6.45
CA LEU A 391 24.04 6.23 -6.78
C LEU A 391 23.84 6.38 -8.28
N GLU A 392 23.16 5.42 -8.88
CA GLU A 392 22.70 5.51 -10.26
C GLU A 392 21.33 6.18 -10.28
N ALA A 393 21.19 7.27 -11.02
CA ALA A 393 19.93 7.99 -11.17
C ALA A 393 19.19 7.52 -12.43
N SER A 394 17.91 7.22 -12.30
CA SER A 394 17.02 6.87 -13.42
C SER A 394 15.79 7.77 -13.40
N VAL A 395 15.50 8.38 -14.54
CA VAL A 395 14.34 9.24 -14.74
C VAL A 395 13.71 8.88 -16.08
N THR A 396 12.44 8.47 -16.08
CA THR A 396 11.74 8.01 -17.27
C THR A 396 11.48 9.14 -18.28
N ARG A 397 10.90 10.26 -17.81
CA ARG A 397 10.63 11.47 -18.59
C ARG A 397 11.12 12.72 -17.87
N PRO A 398 12.41 13.08 -18.04
CA PRO A 398 13.03 14.23 -17.37
C PRO A 398 12.29 15.56 -17.52
N GLU A 399 11.55 15.73 -18.61
CA GLU A 399 10.75 16.89 -18.93
C GLU A 399 9.43 16.98 -18.15
N CYS A 400 8.91 15.84 -17.66
CA CYS A 400 7.66 15.74 -16.89
C CYS A 400 7.93 15.62 -15.38
N TYR A 401 8.97 14.85 -15.03
CA TYR A 401 9.45 14.61 -13.67
C TYR A 401 10.96 14.55 -13.68
N ASN A 402 11.63 15.11 -12.67
CA ASN A 402 13.08 15.04 -12.60
C ASN A 402 13.60 14.75 -11.20
N LEU A 403 14.91 14.58 -11.11
CA LEU A 403 15.61 14.23 -9.88
C LEU A 403 16.99 14.88 -9.83
N LYS A 404 17.40 15.25 -8.62
CA LYS A 404 18.75 15.76 -8.33
C LYS A 404 19.33 15.11 -7.09
N VAL A 405 20.50 14.48 -7.25
CA VAL A 405 21.27 13.90 -6.14
C VAL A 405 22.13 14.98 -5.48
N GLY A 406 22.24 14.94 -4.16
CA GLY A 406 23.11 15.81 -3.39
C GLY A 406 23.65 15.15 -2.13
N SER A 407 24.58 15.84 -1.47
CA SER A 407 25.02 15.47 -0.13
C SER A 407 25.28 16.70 0.72
N SER A 408 25.00 16.59 2.02
CA SER A 408 25.37 17.59 3.00
C SER A 408 25.62 16.96 4.36
N ARG A 409 26.23 17.72 5.27
CA ARG A 409 26.44 17.28 6.66
C ARG A 409 25.13 17.01 7.38
N ARG A 410 24.08 17.80 7.11
CA ARG A 410 22.79 17.70 7.80
C ARG A 410 21.90 16.61 7.23
N TRP A 411 21.86 16.47 5.90
CA TRP A 411 20.92 15.59 5.20
C TRP A 411 21.53 14.26 4.77
N GLY A 412 22.81 14.01 5.08
CA GLY A 412 23.47 12.83 4.57
C GLY A 412 23.57 12.87 3.04
N THR A 413 23.29 11.74 2.39
CA THR A 413 23.07 11.66 0.95
C THR A 413 21.57 11.75 0.72
N TYR A 414 21.16 12.55 -0.25
CA TYR A 414 19.75 12.85 -0.47
C TYR A 414 19.45 13.04 -1.96
N ILE A 415 18.16 12.94 -2.29
CA ILE A 415 17.61 13.34 -3.57
C ILE A 415 16.52 14.39 -3.35
N PHE A 416 16.43 15.34 -4.28
CA PHE A 416 15.18 16.03 -4.58
C PHE A 416 14.57 15.38 -5.81
N TYR A 417 13.26 15.22 -5.84
CA TYR A 417 12.55 14.63 -6.97
C TYR A 417 11.12 15.15 -7.05
N GLY A 418 10.52 15.01 -8.23
CA GLY A 418 9.12 15.35 -8.46
C GLY A 418 8.91 16.04 -9.80
N GLY A 419 7.68 16.49 -10.01
CA GLY A 419 7.30 17.24 -11.20
C GLY A 419 5.79 17.28 -11.35
N PRO A 420 5.28 18.22 -12.17
CA PRO A 420 3.86 18.44 -12.33
C PRO A 420 3.18 17.40 -13.22
N GLY A 421 3.94 16.52 -13.89
CA GLY A 421 3.45 15.75 -15.02
C GLY A 421 3.33 16.67 -16.23
N ARG A 422 2.11 17.10 -16.55
CA ARG A 422 1.84 17.97 -17.70
C ARG A 422 2.39 19.39 -17.49
N ASN A 423 3.22 19.82 -18.43
CA ASN A 423 3.74 21.19 -18.49
C ASN A 423 4.23 21.50 -19.93
N PRO A 424 4.52 22.77 -20.29
CA PRO A 424 4.92 23.13 -21.66
C PRO A 424 6.18 22.44 -22.22
N GLN A 425 7.02 21.84 -21.37
CA GLN A 425 8.20 21.06 -21.79
C GLN A 425 7.90 19.55 -21.88
N CYS A 426 6.82 19.10 -21.27
CA CYS A 426 6.34 17.72 -21.27
C CYS A 426 5.14 17.61 -22.24
N LEU A 427 5.46 17.39 -23.52
CA LEU A 427 4.50 17.30 -24.61
C LEU A 427 4.14 15.84 -24.94
#